data_AF-A0AAE5TYD8-F1
#
_entry.id   AF-A0AAE5TYD8-F1
#
_cell.length_a   1.000
_cell.length_b   1.000
_cell.length_c   1.000
_cell.angle_alpha   90.00
_cell.angle_beta   90.00
_cell.angle_gamma   90.00
#
_symmetry.space_group_name_H-M   'P 1'
#
loop_
_entity.id
_entity.type
_entity.pdbx_description
1 polymer ?
#
loop_
_entity_poly.entity_id
_entity_poly.type
_entity_poly.pdbx_seq_one_letter_code
_entity_poly.pdbx_strand_id
1 'polypeptide(L)'
;MQKLLTPPPIAVPQARAEETFFEDTCPPVPAAGPSREESERDYCVDRIDDELTFVTRDDDVCYHGSNALSILSEQIRRRDLLPISRQQANRLRARLQLARDALLPFFSDENQRRMTVGLTSAEKFVDWWALSKERRKAQPSYLGREHRLRLRWLQNALHNLCIEDELAESASSRQANVIASLKSGAGAAS
;
A
#
# COMPACT_ATOMS: atom_id res chain seq x y z
N MET A 1 -12.20 -13.82 -87.46
CA MET A 1 -11.09 -14.64 -86.94
C MET A 1 -10.08 -13.70 -86.31
N GLN A 2 -10.07 -13.61 -84.97
CA GLN A 2 -9.22 -12.69 -84.20
C GLN A 2 -7.84 -13.32 -83.99
N LYS A 3 -6.78 -12.57 -84.32
CA LYS A 3 -5.38 -12.90 -84.01
C LYS A 3 -5.06 -12.37 -82.60
N LEU A 4 -4.72 -13.27 -81.68
CA LEU A 4 -4.21 -12.93 -80.35
C LEU A 4 -2.72 -12.59 -80.44
N LEU A 5 -2.37 -11.36 -80.06
CA LEU A 5 -1.00 -10.87 -79.89
C LEU A 5 -0.53 -11.19 -78.46
N THR A 6 0.58 -11.89 -78.33
CA THR A 6 1.31 -12.08 -77.06
C THR A 6 2.26 -10.90 -76.82
N PRO A 7 2.33 -10.35 -75.58
CA PRO A 7 3.30 -9.33 -75.24
C PRO A 7 4.68 -9.93 -74.86
N PRO A 8 5.78 -9.16 -75.04
CA PRO A 8 7.15 -9.61 -74.75
C PRO A 8 7.48 -9.57 -73.24
N PRO A 9 8.54 -10.29 -72.81
CA PRO A 9 8.91 -10.41 -71.40
C PRO A 9 9.51 -9.10 -70.84
N ILE A 10 9.12 -8.78 -69.60
CA ILE A 10 9.61 -7.63 -68.83
C ILE A 10 10.99 -7.98 -68.27
N ALA A 11 11.99 -7.14 -68.58
CA ALA A 11 13.34 -7.25 -68.02
C ALA A 11 13.33 -6.83 -66.54
N VAL A 12 13.90 -7.67 -65.68
CA VAL A 12 14.09 -7.40 -64.24
C VAL A 12 15.30 -6.46 -64.07
N PRO A 13 15.20 -5.36 -63.30
CA PRO A 13 16.35 -4.49 -63.03
C PRO A 13 17.31 -5.17 -62.05
N GLN A 14 18.60 -5.18 -62.38
CA GLN A 14 19.65 -5.55 -61.44
C GLN A 14 19.77 -4.46 -60.35
N ALA A 15 19.57 -4.85 -59.09
CA ALA A 15 19.81 -4.01 -57.94
C ALA A 15 21.31 -3.68 -57.86
N ARG A 16 21.64 -2.39 -57.91
CA ARG A 16 22.96 -1.87 -57.55
C ARG A 16 23.13 -1.98 -56.04
N ALA A 17 24.28 -2.46 -55.59
CA ALA A 17 24.66 -2.45 -54.19
C ALA A 17 24.75 -1.00 -53.72
N GLU A 18 23.82 -0.60 -52.85
CA GLU A 18 23.89 0.67 -52.12
C GLU A 18 24.87 0.49 -50.96
N GLU A 19 25.85 1.40 -50.91
CA GLU A 19 26.81 1.52 -49.83
C GLU A 19 26.05 1.75 -48.52
N THR A 20 26.20 0.80 -47.60
CA THR A 20 25.64 0.87 -46.24
C THR A 20 26.29 2.05 -45.50
N PHE A 21 25.57 3.16 -45.45
CA PHE A 21 25.78 4.23 -44.50
C PHE A 21 25.61 3.62 -43.10
N PHE A 22 26.72 3.43 -42.37
CA PHE A 22 26.64 3.12 -40.94
C PHE A 22 26.08 4.38 -40.27
N GLU A 23 24.76 4.40 -40.06
CA GLU A 23 24.17 5.28 -39.07
C GLU A 23 24.87 4.96 -37.75
N ASP A 24 25.62 5.94 -37.27
CA ASP A 24 26.26 5.98 -35.97
C ASP A 24 25.15 5.87 -34.92
N THR A 25 24.74 4.63 -34.62
CA THR A 25 23.72 4.32 -33.62
C THR A 25 24.28 4.73 -32.26
N CYS A 26 23.97 5.96 -31.84
CA CYS A 26 24.07 6.36 -30.45
C CYS A 26 23.48 5.22 -29.60
N PRO A 27 24.22 4.69 -28.60
CA PRO A 27 23.68 3.66 -27.73
C PRO A 27 22.38 4.20 -27.11
N PRO A 28 21.32 3.39 -26.97
CA PRO A 28 20.09 3.83 -26.35
C PRO A 28 20.44 4.43 -24.99
N VAL A 29 20.06 5.69 -24.79
CA VAL A 29 20.27 6.38 -23.52
C VAL A 29 19.70 5.46 -22.44
N PRO A 30 20.52 4.97 -21.48
CA PRO A 30 20.00 4.09 -20.45
C PRO A 30 18.86 4.85 -19.77
N ALA A 31 17.67 4.23 -19.75
CA ALA A 31 16.51 4.81 -19.11
C ALA A 31 16.93 5.23 -17.70
N ALA A 32 16.77 6.52 -17.40
CA ALA A 32 17.10 7.05 -16.08
C ALA A 32 16.36 6.20 -15.04
N GLY A 33 17.10 5.62 -14.10
CA GLY A 33 16.51 4.83 -13.02
C GLY A 33 15.50 5.65 -12.22
N PRO A 34 14.66 4.98 -11.41
CA PRO A 34 13.67 5.69 -10.61
C PRO A 34 14.34 6.73 -9.73
N SER A 35 13.72 7.90 -9.62
CA SER A 35 14.17 8.93 -8.70
C SER A 35 14.10 8.41 -7.25
N ARG A 36 14.88 9.02 -6.36
CA ARG A 36 14.85 8.70 -4.93
C ARG A 36 13.44 8.84 -4.35
N GLU A 37 12.72 9.88 -4.75
CA GLU A 37 11.35 10.14 -4.28
C GLU A 37 10.36 9.07 -4.75
N GLU A 38 10.50 8.58 -5.99
CA GLU A 38 9.71 7.45 -6.50
C GLU A 38 10.02 6.16 -5.73
N SER A 39 11.30 5.92 -5.43
CA SER A 39 11.72 4.77 -4.64
C SER A 39 11.16 4.82 -3.22
N GLU A 40 11.18 5.98 -2.57
CA GLU A 40 10.59 6.17 -1.24
C GLU A 40 9.07 6.02 -1.26
N ARG A 41 8.38 6.55 -2.29
CA ARG A 41 6.94 6.36 -2.48
C ARG A 41 6.59 4.88 -2.60
N ASP A 42 7.29 4.16 -3.49
CA ASP A 42 7.01 2.75 -3.77
C ASP A 42 7.28 1.89 -2.54
N TYR A 43 8.37 2.15 -1.82
CA TYR A 43 8.65 1.54 -0.51
C TYR A 43 7.51 1.76 0.49
N CYS A 44 6.96 2.98 0.59
CA CYS A 44 5.86 3.24 1.52
C CYS A 44 4.59 2.51 1.13
N VAL A 45 4.29 2.42 -0.17
CA VAL A 45 3.14 1.68 -0.68
C VAL A 45 3.28 0.19 -0.40
N ASP A 46 4.44 -0.39 -0.68
CA ASP A 46 4.69 -1.81 -0.43
C ASP A 46 4.65 -2.13 1.06
N ARG A 47 5.21 -1.24 1.90
CA ARG A 47 5.12 -1.39 3.35
C ARG A 47 3.67 -1.35 3.85
N ILE A 48 2.82 -0.45 3.34
CA ILE A 48 1.40 -0.46 3.70
C ILE A 48 0.72 -1.76 3.23
N ASP A 49 1.06 -2.26 2.04
CA ASP A 49 0.51 -3.51 1.50
C ASP A 49 0.90 -4.72 2.35
N ASP A 50 2.15 -4.77 2.82
CA ASP A 50 2.68 -5.82 3.70
C ASP A 50 1.96 -5.83 5.05
N GLU A 51 1.87 -4.68 5.71
CA GLU A 51 1.18 -4.53 7.00
C GLU A 51 -0.29 -4.95 6.89
N LEU A 52 -1.00 -4.52 5.85
CA LEU A 52 -2.39 -4.96 5.61
C LEU A 52 -2.47 -6.44 5.25
N THR A 53 -1.43 -7.02 4.66
CA THR A 53 -1.38 -8.46 4.40
C THR A 53 -1.25 -9.25 5.70
N PHE A 54 -0.43 -8.80 6.66
CA PHE A 54 -0.35 -9.43 7.99
C PHE A 54 -1.70 -9.38 8.72
N VAL A 55 -2.41 -8.24 8.66
CA VAL A 55 -3.79 -8.14 9.18
C VAL A 55 -4.71 -9.21 8.61
N THR A 56 -4.65 -9.47 7.29
CA THR A 56 -5.50 -10.50 6.65
C THR A 56 -5.11 -11.94 6.97
N ARG A 57 -3.94 -12.16 7.59
CA ARG A 57 -3.45 -13.47 8.03
C ARG A 57 -3.72 -13.71 9.51
N ASP A 58 -4.48 -12.82 10.16
CA ASP A 58 -4.76 -12.83 11.59
C ASP A 58 -3.50 -12.78 12.47
N ASP A 59 -2.43 -12.18 11.95
CA ASP A 59 -1.17 -11.95 12.67
C ASP A 59 -1.18 -10.53 13.24
N ASP A 60 -0.96 -10.39 14.55
CA ASP A 60 -0.97 -9.15 15.34
C ASP A 60 -1.85 -8.03 14.75
N VAL A 61 -3.14 -8.37 14.53
CA VAL A 61 -4.08 -7.63 13.67
C VAL A 61 -4.16 -6.14 14.04
N CYS A 62 -4.28 -5.83 15.34
CA CYS A 62 -4.36 -4.46 15.82
C CYS A 62 -3.04 -3.69 15.63
N TYR A 63 -1.90 -4.34 15.85
CA TYR A 63 -0.59 -3.74 15.66
C TYR A 63 -0.36 -3.38 14.18
N HIS A 64 -0.47 -4.37 13.29
CA HIS A 64 -0.23 -4.18 11.86
C HIS A 64 -1.25 -3.22 11.25
N GLY A 65 -2.52 -3.31 11.68
CA GLY A 65 -3.56 -2.37 11.29
C GLY A 65 -3.23 -0.93 11.71
N SER A 66 -2.81 -0.72 12.96
CA SER A 66 -2.39 0.61 13.43
C SER A 66 -1.18 1.14 12.66
N ASN A 67 -0.18 0.28 12.40
CA ASN A 67 1.04 0.66 11.70
C ASN A 67 0.77 1.05 10.24
N ALA A 68 -0.03 0.27 9.51
CA ALA A 68 -0.45 0.58 8.14
C ALA A 68 -1.12 1.97 8.06
N LEU A 69 -2.05 2.25 8.98
CA LEU A 69 -2.75 3.53 9.04
C LEU A 69 -1.83 4.68 9.45
N SER A 70 -0.85 4.42 10.33
CA SER A 70 0.18 5.39 10.71
C SER A 70 1.04 5.81 9.51
N ILE A 71 1.52 4.85 8.73
CA ILE A 71 2.31 5.10 7.52
C ILE A 71 1.49 5.90 6.51
N LEU A 72 0.23 5.49 6.26
CA LEU A 72 -0.67 6.24 5.38
C LEU A 72 -0.89 7.67 5.88
N SER A 73 -1.10 7.86 7.18
CA SER A 73 -1.29 9.15 7.84
C SER A 73 -0.05 10.06 7.73
N GLU A 74 1.16 9.49 7.75
CA GLU A 74 2.40 10.21 7.50
C GLU A 74 2.48 10.68 6.03
N GLN A 75 2.17 9.79 5.07
CA GLN A 75 2.23 10.15 3.65
C GLN A 75 1.27 11.30 3.30
N ILE A 76 0.03 11.26 3.78
CA ILE A 76 -0.98 12.30 3.48
C ILE A 76 -0.64 13.67 4.10
N ARG A 77 0.30 13.75 5.05
CA ARG A 77 0.77 15.02 5.62
C ARG A 77 1.82 15.70 4.75
N ARG A 78 2.47 14.98 3.83
CA ARG A 78 3.51 15.52 2.95
C ARG A 78 2.90 16.44 1.89
N ARG A 79 3.41 17.68 1.79
CA ARG A 79 2.92 18.70 0.85
C ARG A 79 3.20 18.34 -0.61
N ASP A 80 4.34 17.72 -0.88
CA ASP A 80 4.80 17.34 -2.22
C ASP A 80 4.74 15.82 -2.44
N LEU A 81 3.73 15.17 -1.86
CA LEU A 81 3.49 13.75 -2.03
C LEU A 81 3.31 13.39 -3.51
N LEU A 82 4.20 12.58 -4.06
CA LEU A 82 4.08 12.04 -5.42
C LEU A 82 2.86 11.13 -5.55
N PRO A 83 2.11 11.20 -6.65
CA PRO A 83 0.96 10.32 -6.86
C PRO A 83 1.41 8.87 -7.02
N ILE A 84 0.61 7.96 -6.49
CA ILE A 84 0.76 6.51 -6.71
C ILE A 84 0.05 6.11 -8.00
N SER A 85 0.49 4.99 -8.59
CA SER A 85 -0.17 4.44 -9.77
C SER A 85 -1.59 3.95 -9.45
N ARG A 86 -2.44 3.88 -10.48
CA ARG A 86 -3.80 3.34 -10.33
C ARG A 86 -3.80 1.88 -9.87
N GLN A 87 -2.81 1.10 -10.31
CA GLN A 87 -2.65 -0.29 -9.88
C GLN A 87 -2.33 -0.39 -8.39
N GLN A 88 -1.37 0.41 -7.91
CA GLN A 88 -1.04 0.49 -6.49
C GLN A 88 -2.26 0.92 -5.65
N ALA A 89 -2.98 1.95 -6.10
CA ALA A 89 -4.19 2.41 -5.41
C ALA A 89 -5.27 1.34 -5.33
N ASN A 90 -5.53 0.63 -6.42
CA ASN A 90 -6.49 -0.48 -6.44
C ASN A 90 -6.08 -1.63 -5.52
N ARG A 91 -4.78 -1.99 -5.52
CA ARG A 91 -4.22 -3.02 -4.64
C ARG A 91 -4.43 -2.66 -3.18
N LEU A 92 -4.02 -1.45 -2.77
CA LEU A 92 -4.21 -0.96 -1.41
C LEU A 92 -5.68 -0.91 -1.00
N ARG A 93 -6.59 -0.49 -1.89
CA ARG A 93 -8.03 -0.49 -1.62
C ARG A 93 -8.56 -1.89 -1.35
N ALA A 94 -8.18 -2.87 -2.17
CA ALA A 94 -8.57 -4.25 -1.97
C ALA A 94 -8.04 -4.81 -0.63
N ARG A 95 -6.80 -4.47 -0.26
CA ARG A 95 -6.24 -4.85 1.05
C ARG A 95 -6.99 -4.21 2.22
N LEU A 96 -7.32 -2.92 2.14
CA LEU A 96 -8.09 -2.23 3.19
C LEU A 96 -9.48 -2.86 3.37
N GLN A 97 -10.10 -3.30 2.28
CA GLN A 97 -11.39 -4.01 2.33
C GLN A 97 -11.27 -5.36 3.02
N LEU A 98 -10.24 -6.15 2.69
CA LEU A 98 -10.00 -7.43 3.37
C LEU A 98 -9.64 -7.24 4.85
N ALA A 99 -8.80 -6.24 5.16
CA ALA A 99 -8.44 -5.91 6.53
C ALA A 99 -9.65 -5.48 7.37
N ARG A 100 -10.68 -4.89 6.76
CA ARG A 100 -11.93 -4.55 7.45
C ARG A 100 -12.57 -5.77 8.10
N ASP A 101 -12.63 -6.89 7.40
CA ASP A 101 -13.29 -8.09 7.89
C ASP A 101 -12.52 -8.70 9.07
N ALA A 102 -11.17 -8.65 9.03
CA ALA A 102 -10.30 -9.09 10.13
C ALA A 102 -10.36 -8.14 11.35
N LEU A 103 -10.57 -6.84 11.14
CA LEU A 103 -10.61 -5.85 12.22
C LEU A 103 -11.98 -5.75 12.91
N LEU A 104 -13.06 -6.15 12.23
CA LEU A 104 -14.43 -6.04 12.76
C LEU A 104 -14.66 -6.76 14.12
N PRO A 105 -14.12 -7.97 14.36
CA PRO A 105 -14.28 -8.68 15.62
C PRO A 105 -13.77 -7.92 16.86
N PHE A 106 -12.79 -7.04 16.69
CA PHE A 106 -12.20 -6.24 17.77
C PHE A 106 -13.10 -5.08 18.24
N PHE A 107 -14.18 -4.79 17.51
CA PHE A 107 -15.13 -3.72 17.82
C PHE A 107 -16.52 -4.32 18.04
N SER A 108 -16.78 -4.76 19.27
CA SER A 108 -17.98 -5.53 19.62
C SER A 108 -19.22 -4.64 19.78
N ASP A 109 -19.08 -3.43 20.35
CA ASP A 109 -20.16 -2.46 20.50
C ASP A 109 -20.47 -1.75 19.17
N GLU A 110 -21.74 -1.45 18.91
CA GLU A 110 -22.18 -0.69 17.74
C GLU A 110 -21.56 0.70 17.67
N ASN A 111 -21.30 1.34 18.82
CA ASN A 111 -20.54 2.59 18.85
C ASN A 111 -19.08 2.41 18.43
N GLN A 112 -18.46 1.28 18.79
CA GLN A 112 -17.10 0.95 18.39
C GLN A 112 -17.03 0.54 16.92
N ARG A 113 -18.06 -0.12 16.37
CA ARG A 113 -18.13 -0.43 14.94
C ARG A 113 -18.13 0.82 14.07
N ARG A 114 -18.60 1.97 14.57
CA ARG A 114 -18.46 3.26 13.87
C ARG A 114 -17.00 3.67 13.64
N MET A 115 -16.05 3.14 14.43
CA MET A 115 -14.61 3.36 14.19
C MET A 115 -14.14 2.73 12.88
N THR A 116 -14.81 1.69 12.39
CA THR A 116 -14.49 1.09 11.07
C THR A 116 -14.77 2.01 9.89
N VAL A 117 -15.53 3.11 10.08
CA VAL A 117 -15.64 4.20 9.09
C VAL A 117 -14.27 4.88 8.84
N GLY A 118 -13.31 4.70 9.75
CA GLY A 118 -11.90 5.03 9.56
C GLY A 118 -11.27 4.31 8.36
N LEU A 119 -11.62 3.04 8.09
CA LEU A 119 -11.12 2.29 6.93
C LEU A 119 -11.66 2.86 5.61
N THR A 120 -12.96 3.19 5.56
CA THR A 120 -13.51 3.90 4.40
C THR A 120 -12.82 5.25 4.18
N SER A 121 -12.39 5.92 5.26
CA SER A 121 -11.60 7.15 5.14
C SER A 121 -10.18 6.88 4.64
N ALA A 122 -9.56 5.77 5.03
CA ALA A 122 -8.28 5.31 4.48
C ALA A 122 -8.36 5.04 2.98
N GLU A 123 -9.41 4.33 2.52
CA GLU A 123 -9.65 4.08 1.09
C GLU A 123 -9.75 5.39 0.30
N LYS A 124 -10.50 6.37 0.84
CA LYS A 124 -10.60 7.70 0.23
C LYS A 124 -9.26 8.45 0.18
N PHE A 125 -8.37 8.23 1.17
CA PHE A 125 -7.02 8.78 1.10
C PHE A 125 -6.16 8.10 0.05
N VAL A 126 -6.28 6.79 -0.14
CA VAL A 126 -5.61 6.08 -1.22
C VAL A 126 -6.09 6.60 -2.58
N ASP A 127 -7.40 6.82 -2.74
CA ASP A 127 -7.97 7.42 -3.95
C ASP A 127 -7.45 8.83 -4.19
N TRP A 128 -7.42 9.64 -3.13
CA TRP A 128 -6.87 11.00 -3.18
C TRP A 128 -5.37 11.01 -3.51
N TRP A 129 -4.60 10.07 -2.99
CA TRP A 129 -3.16 9.94 -3.25
C TRP A 129 -2.89 9.56 -4.72
N ALA A 130 -3.78 8.80 -5.36
CA ALA A 130 -3.67 8.48 -6.79
C ALA A 130 -3.97 9.68 -7.72
N LEU A 131 -4.50 10.81 -7.19
CA LEU A 131 -4.81 11.98 -7.99
C LEU A 131 -3.57 12.84 -8.29
N SER A 132 -3.57 13.48 -9.46
CA SER A 132 -2.57 14.51 -9.80
C SER A 132 -2.62 15.68 -8.81
N LYS A 133 -1.53 16.45 -8.73
CA LYS A 133 -1.41 17.60 -7.80
C LYS A 133 -2.50 18.64 -8.05
N GLU A 134 -2.87 18.86 -9.31
CA GLU A 134 -3.90 19.80 -9.75
C GLU A 134 -5.29 19.33 -9.29
N ARG A 135 -5.59 18.04 -9.51
CA ARG A 135 -6.86 17.44 -9.10
C ARG A 135 -7.02 17.42 -7.58
N ARG A 136 -5.94 17.20 -6.83
CA ARG A 136 -5.96 17.26 -5.36
C ARG A 136 -6.28 18.67 -4.86
N LYS A 137 -5.74 19.71 -5.49
CA LYS A 137 -6.03 21.11 -5.13
C LYS A 137 -7.49 21.51 -5.36
N ALA A 138 -8.16 20.88 -6.32
CA ALA A 138 -9.57 21.14 -6.61
C ALA A 138 -10.54 20.48 -5.61
N GLN A 139 -10.06 19.60 -4.72
CA GLN A 139 -10.91 18.92 -3.74
C GLN A 139 -11.26 19.82 -2.55
N PRO A 140 -12.48 19.75 -2.00
CA PRO A 140 -12.88 20.53 -0.82
C PRO A 140 -12.05 20.20 0.42
N SER A 141 -11.52 21.22 1.08
CA SER A 141 -10.61 21.08 2.23
C SER A 141 -11.26 20.42 3.47
N TYR A 142 -12.57 20.63 3.66
CA TYR A 142 -13.30 20.12 4.83
C TYR A 142 -13.43 18.58 4.81
N LEU A 143 -13.60 17.99 3.62
CA LEU A 143 -13.64 16.53 3.43
C LEU A 143 -12.32 15.90 3.88
N GLY A 144 -11.19 16.54 3.58
CA GLY A 144 -9.88 16.09 4.04
C GLY A 144 -9.70 16.15 5.57
N ARG A 145 -10.31 17.12 6.26
CA ARG A 145 -10.22 17.22 7.72
C ARG A 145 -10.99 16.08 8.40
N GLU A 146 -12.23 15.86 8.00
CA GLU A 146 -13.10 14.83 8.59
C GLU A 146 -12.53 13.43 8.38
N HIS A 147 -12.09 13.12 7.15
CA HIS A 147 -11.46 11.82 6.86
C HIS A 147 -10.18 11.61 7.67
N ARG A 148 -9.34 12.65 7.85
CA ARG A 148 -8.13 12.56 8.68
C ARG A 148 -8.45 12.25 10.14
N LEU A 149 -9.49 12.87 10.69
CA LEU A 149 -9.92 12.61 12.06
C LEU A 149 -10.41 11.17 12.24
N ARG A 150 -11.22 10.67 11.30
CA ARG A 150 -11.68 9.28 11.33
C ARG A 150 -10.54 8.27 11.19
N LEU A 151 -9.60 8.54 10.29
CA LEU A 151 -8.39 7.72 10.11
C LEU A 151 -7.59 7.64 11.41
N ARG A 152 -7.31 8.81 12.02
CA ARG A 152 -6.56 8.89 13.28
C ARG A 152 -7.30 8.25 14.44
N TRP A 153 -8.63 8.40 14.49
CA TRP A 153 -9.45 7.78 15.53
C TRP A 153 -9.35 6.26 15.49
N LEU A 154 -9.47 5.66 14.29
CA LEU A 154 -9.27 4.23 14.10
C LEU A 154 -7.84 3.80 14.45
N GLN A 155 -6.82 4.53 13.95
CA GLN A 155 -5.42 4.23 14.27
C GLN A 155 -5.17 4.18 15.77
N ASN A 156 -5.68 5.17 16.52
CA ASN A 156 -5.54 5.23 17.97
C ASN A 156 -6.29 4.11 18.68
N ALA A 157 -7.48 3.74 18.18
CA ALA A 157 -8.25 2.64 18.76
C ALA A 157 -7.51 1.30 18.63
N LEU A 158 -6.97 1.02 17.44
CA LEU A 158 -6.16 -0.18 17.20
C LEU A 158 -4.87 -0.18 18.02
N HIS A 159 -4.23 0.99 18.16
CA HIS A 159 -3.05 1.13 19.00
C HIS A 159 -3.35 0.84 20.48
N ASN A 160 -4.47 1.35 20.99
CA ASN A 160 -4.86 1.11 22.38
C ASN A 160 -5.17 -0.37 22.64
N LEU A 161 -5.82 -1.06 21.70
CA LEU A 161 -6.06 -2.50 21.80
C LEU A 161 -4.75 -3.29 21.89
N CYS A 162 -3.76 -2.94 21.05
CA CYS A 162 -2.42 -3.52 21.12
C CYS A 162 -1.75 -3.33 22.50
N ILE A 163 -1.88 -2.12 23.08
CA ILE A 163 -1.34 -1.84 24.42
C ILE A 163 -2.07 -2.65 25.49
N GLU A 164 -3.40 -2.80 25.39
CA GLU A 164 -4.20 -3.58 26.33
C GLU A 164 -3.77 -5.05 26.34
N ASP A 165 -3.53 -5.63 25.17
CA ASP A 165 -3.02 -7.00 25.03
C ASP A 165 -1.63 -7.16 25.67
N GLU A 166 -0.68 -6.27 25.35
CA GLU A 166 0.67 -6.28 25.95
C GLU A 166 0.64 -6.14 27.50
N LEU A 167 -0.26 -5.29 28.02
CA LEU A 167 -0.43 -5.11 29.45
C LEU A 167 -0.99 -6.37 30.12
N ALA A 168 -1.93 -7.06 29.47
CA ALA A 168 -2.49 -8.31 29.97
C ALA A 168 -1.42 -9.41 30.02
N GLU A 169 -0.63 -9.58 28.96
CA GLU A 169 0.49 -10.53 28.92
C GLU A 169 1.54 -10.25 29.99
N SER A 170 1.89 -8.97 30.16
CA SER A 170 2.81 -8.52 31.21
C SER A 170 2.28 -8.83 32.60
N ALA A 171 0.99 -8.60 32.84
CA ALA A 171 0.34 -8.91 34.12
C ALA A 171 0.33 -10.43 34.41
N SER A 172 -0.04 -11.26 33.42
CA SER A 172 -0.02 -12.71 33.54
C SER A 172 1.39 -13.26 33.82
N SER A 173 2.40 -12.72 33.13
CA SER A 173 3.81 -13.09 33.33
C SER A 173 4.28 -12.75 34.76
N ARG A 174 3.94 -11.54 35.26
CA ARG A 174 4.24 -11.17 36.64
C ARG A 174 3.55 -12.10 37.64
N GLN A 175 2.28 -12.42 37.43
CA GLN A 175 1.53 -13.31 38.31
C GLN A 175 2.15 -14.72 38.35
N ALA A 176 2.52 -15.28 37.19
CA ALA A 176 3.17 -16.58 37.10
C ALA A 176 4.51 -16.60 37.88
N ASN A 177 5.32 -15.55 37.74
CA ASN A 177 6.60 -15.41 38.44
C ASN A 177 6.44 -15.30 39.97
N VAL A 178 5.43 -14.55 40.44
CA VAL A 178 5.11 -14.47 41.87
C VAL A 178 4.70 -15.83 42.42
N ILE A 179 3.82 -16.55 41.71
CA ILE A 179 3.38 -17.90 42.12
C ILE A 179 4.56 -18.87 42.15
N ALA A 180 5.43 -18.85 41.13
CA ALA A 180 6.62 -19.68 41.07
C ALA A 180 7.57 -19.39 42.26
N SER A 181 7.78 -18.10 42.57
CA SER A 181 8.64 -17.67 43.68
C SER A 181 8.10 -18.11 45.04
N LEU A 182 6.78 -18.05 45.25
CA LEU A 182 6.13 -18.53 46.47
C LEU A 182 6.26 -20.05 46.62
N LYS A 183 6.11 -20.81 45.53
CA LYS A 183 6.28 -22.26 45.52
C LYS A 183 7.73 -22.69 45.82
N SER A 184 8.72 -21.99 45.28
CA SER A 184 10.14 -22.29 45.54
C SER A 184 10.60 -21.86 46.94
N GLY A 185 10.07 -20.75 47.46
CA GLY A 185 10.36 -20.27 48.81
C GLY A 185 9.75 -21.16 49.91
N ALA A 186 8.57 -21.73 49.67
CA ALA A 186 7.93 -22.66 50.60
C ALA A 186 8.69 -24.00 50.74
N GLY A 187 9.43 -24.44 49.72
CA GLY A 187 10.21 -25.68 49.74
C GLY A 187 11.57 -25.56 50.46
N ALA A 188 12.07 -24.35 50.69
CA ALA A 188 13.37 -24.14 51.35
C ALA A 188 13.29 -24.09 52.89
N ALA A 189 12.08 -24.11 53.45
CA ALA A 189 11.83 -24.08 54.90
C ALA A 189 11.34 -25.43 55.45
N SER A 190 11.49 -26.52 54.69
CA SER A 190 11.12 -27.89 55.10
C SER A 190 12.34 -28.72 55.47
#